data_AF-A0A840PZF7-F1
#
_entry.id   AF-A0A840PZF7-F1
#
_cell.length_a   1.000
_cell.length_b   1.000
_cell.length_c   1.000
_cell.angle_alpha   90.00
_cell.angle_beta   90.00
_cell.angle_gamma   90.00
#
_symmetry.space_group_name_H-M   'P 1'
#
loop_
_entity.id
_entity.type
_entity.pdbx_description
1 polymer ?
#
loop_
_entity_poly.entity_id
_entity_poly.type
_entity_poly.pdbx_seq_one_letter_code
_entity_poly.pdbx_strand_id
1 'polypeptide(L)'
;MPNNQTQRLTHGAMMIAIFAILIAIAYYVPIISLVATLFAPLPIAWFSAKYDRSSSIILGVIGCIITFFFGGLLILPFSMIFAVCGVVMGDALRTNKSKAYLFMATGISVLITFAIQYLISIKLFETDFIKESFQLMRESYMASFEFAESLTGEQPMTEEAFNLMFQHIEIAIPASVTLAAFFLSFLLITVNLPILKRLGITVPKFQAFKDLRLPRTILWIYLIVLTIQLFVRPELGTSLYVITFNFSLVLWVLLTIQGISFLHFVLDAYRAPKFLKGLATIFAIPLYNFVMLLGILDLGFDIRSFVTGKIRK
;
A
#
# COMPACT_ATOMS: atom_id res chain seq x y z
N MET A 1 -34.07 20.83 -16.38
CA MET A 1 -32.92 20.25 -15.62
C MET A 1 -33.27 19.49 -14.31
N PRO A 2 -34.48 18.94 -14.06
CA PRO A 2 -34.74 18.10 -12.86
C PRO A 2 -34.24 16.63 -12.97
N ASN A 3 -33.93 16.15 -14.18
CA ASN A 3 -33.53 14.76 -14.43
C ASN A 3 -32.15 14.42 -13.83
N ASN A 4 -31.21 15.37 -13.81
CA ASN A 4 -29.84 15.11 -13.36
C ASN A 4 -29.73 15.02 -11.83
N GLN A 5 -30.54 15.80 -11.10
CA GLN A 5 -30.58 15.78 -9.64
C GLN A 5 -31.28 14.52 -9.11
N THR A 6 -32.39 14.13 -9.75
CA THR A 6 -33.11 12.89 -9.41
C THR A 6 -32.24 11.66 -9.67
N GLN A 7 -31.57 11.58 -10.84
CA GLN A 7 -30.62 10.50 -11.13
C GLN A 7 -29.48 10.46 -10.12
N ARG A 8 -28.90 11.60 -9.75
CA ARG A 8 -27.83 11.66 -8.75
C ARG A 8 -28.26 11.09 -7.40
N LEU A 9 -29.47 11.43 -6.93
CA LEU A 9 -30.01 10.90 -5.68
C LEU A 9 -30.23 9.38 -5.76
N THR A 10 -30.85 8.90 -6.84
CA THR A 10 -31.10 7.46 -7.04
C THR A 10 -29.80 6.67 -7.11
N HIS A 11 -28.84 7.11 -7.93
CA HIS A 11 -27.52 6.49 -8.02
C HIS A 11 -26.77 6.55 -6.70
N GLY A 12 -26.85 7.66 -5.96
CA GLY A 12 -26.23 7.80 -4.66
C GLY A 12 -26.77 6.78 -3.65
N ALA A 13 -28.10 6.70 -3.50
CA ALA A 13 -28.74 5.76 -2.60
C ALA A 13 -28.36 4.30 -2.91
N MET A 14 -28.38 3.92 -4.19
CA MET A 14 -27.93 2.59 -4.64
C MET A 14 -26.47 2.31 -4.28
N MET A 15 -25.56 3.25 -4.55
CA MET A 15 -24.14 3.06 -4.29
C MET A 15 -23.83 2.99 -2.79
N ILE A 16 -24.55 3.74 -1.96
CA ILE A 16 -24.44 3.64 -0.50
C ILE A 16 -24.91 2.26 -0.02
N ALA A 17 -26.04 1.76 -0.51
CA ALA A 17 -26.53 0.43 -0.14
C ALA A 17 -25.52 -0.66 -0.51
N ILE A 18 -24.96 -0.63 -1.73
CA ILE A 18 -23.94 -1.59 -2.17
C ILE A 18 -22.67 -1.45 -1.33
N PHE A 19 -22.22 -0.22 -1.05
CA PHE A 19 -21.07 0.05 -0.20
C PHE A 19 -21.26 -0.54 1.20
N ALA A 20 -22.40 -0.29 1.84
CA ALA A 20 -22.70 -0.78 3.17
C ALA A 20 -22.71 -2.31 3.23
N ILE A 21 -23.31 -2.97 2.22
CA ILE A 21 -23.30 -4.45 2.11
C ILE A 21 -21.88 -4.97 1.95
N LEU A 22 -21.06 -4.37 1.08
CA LEU A 22 -19.67 -4.79 0.88
C LEU A 22 -18.84 -4.62 2.15
N ILE A 23 -19.01 -3.51 2.87
CA ILE A 23 -18.35 -3.28 4.15
C ILE A 23 -18.79 -4.30 5.20
N ALA A 24 -20.09 -4.59 5.31
CA ALA A 24 -20.61 -5.58 6.24
C ALA A 24 -20.03 -6.98 5.96
N ILE A 25 -19.99 -7.41 4.69
CA ILE A 25 -19.37 -8.69 4.31
C ILE A 25 -17.86 -8.67 4.62
N ALA A 26 -17.18 -7.57 4.27
CA ALA A 26 -15.76 -7.41 4.51
C ALA A 26 -15.39 -7.52 5.99
N TYR A 27 -16.25 -7.00 6.88
CA TYR A 27 -16.02 -6.97 8.31
C TYR A 27 -16.46 -8.27 9.03
N TYR A 28 -17.61 -8.84 8.66
CA TYR A 28 -18.22 -9.95 9.42
C TYR A 28 -18.01 -11.34 8.85
N VAL A 29 -17.58 -11.48 7.58
CA VAL A 29 -17.51 -12.79 6.90
C VAL A 29 -16.05 -13.12 6.55
N PRO A 30 -15.29 -13.81 7.43
CA PRO A 30 -13.85 -14.03 7.26
C PRO A 30 -13.45 -14.62 5.90
N ILE A 31 -14.19 -15.63 5.42
CA ILE A 31 -13.86 -16.34 4.16
C ILE A 31 -13.94 -15.41 2.93
N ILE A 32 -14.88 -14.47 2.92
CA ILE A 32 -15.15 -13.57 1.78
C ILE A 32 -14.58 -12.16 2.02
N SER A 33 -14.08 -11.90 3.24
CA SER A 33 -13.63 -10.59 3.72
C SER A 33 -12.61 -9.92 2.77
N LEU A 34 -11.61 -10.68 2.34
CA LEU A 34 -10.56 -10.23 1.44
C LEU A 34 -11.15 -9.79 0.10
N VAL A 35 -12.03 -10.60 -0.47
CA VAL A 35 -12.69 -10.30 -1.74
C VAL A 35 -13.53 -9.04 -1.57
N ALA A 36 -14.44 -9.00 -0.59
CA ALA A 36 -15.32 -7.86 -0.36
C ALA A 36 -14.53 -6.56 -0.12
N THR A 37 -13.42 -6.61 0.62
CA THR A 37 -12.49 -5.49 0.85
C THR A 37 -11.94 -4.90 -0.46
N LEU A 38 -11.59 -5.75 -1.43
CA LEU A 38 -11.07 -5.29 -2.72
C LEU A 38 -12.14 -4.58 -3.56
N PHE A 39 -13.42 -4.94 -3.42
CA PHE A 39 -14.53 -4.29 -4.13
C PHE A 39 -15.18 -3.16 -3.32
N ALA A 40 -14.91 -3.04 -2.02
CA ALA A 40 -15.53 -2.05 -1.14
C ALA A 40 -15.48 -0.60 -1.68
N PRO A 41 -14.37 -0.06 -2.21
CA PRO A 41 -14.36 1.31 -2.72
C PRO A 41 -15.10 1.48 -4.07
N LEU A 42 -15.47 0.39 -4.76
CA LEU A 42 -16.02 0.41 -6.12
C LEU A 42 -17.28 1.28 -6.26
N PRO A 43 -18.32 1.17 -5.38
CA PRO A 43 -19.56 1.91 -5.57
C PRO A 43 -19.34 3.41 -5.45
N ILE A 44 -18.54 3.82 -4.45
CA ILE A 44 -18.20 5.22 -4.21
C ILE A 44 -17.28 5.74 -5.32
N ALA A 45 -16.31 4.94 -5.80
CA ALA A 45 -15.45 5.32 -6.90
C ALA A 45 -16.21 5.53 -8.21
N TRP A 46 -17.18 4.65 -8.50
CA TRP A 46 -18.03 4.79 -9.68
C TRP A 46 -18.87 6.07 -9.62
N PHE A 47 -19.52 6.33 -8.48
CA PHE A 47 -20.27 7.57 -8.29
C PHE A 47 -19.37 8.79 -8.42
N SER A 48 -18.20 8.74 -7.79
CA SER A 48 -17.25 9.84 -7.75
C SER A 48 -16.62 10.17 -9.11
N ALA A 49 -16.54 9.17 -9.99
CA ALA A 49 -16.12 9.34 -11.36
C ALA A 49 -17.18 10.03 -12.25
N LYS A 50 -18.47 9.99 -11.86
CA LYS A 50 -19.58 10.56 -12.63
C LYS A 50 -20.07 11.92 -12.13
N TYR A 51 -20.05 12.14 -10.81
CA TYR A 51 -20.62 13.34 -10.19
C TYR A 51 -19.54 14.25 -9.61
N ASP A 52 -19.92 15.46 -9.18
CA ASP A 52 -19.03 16.47 -8.63
C ASP A 52 -18.43 16.05 -7.26
N ARG A 53 -17.31 16.67 -6.89
CA ARG A 53 -16.50 16.29 -5.72
C ARG A 53 -17.27 16.47 -4.41
N SER A 54 -18.11 17.49 -4.32
CA SER A 54 -18.91 17.76 -3.13
C SER A 54 -19.92 16.64 -2.90
N SER A 55 -20.65 16.26 -3.95
CA SER A 55 -21.59 15.13 -3.89
C SER A 55 -20.92 13.82 -3.51
N SER A 56 -19.71 13.57 -4.04
CA SER A 56 -18.92 12.37 -3.72
C SER A 56 -18.49 12.30 -2.26
N ILE A 57 -18.02 13.41 -1.69
CA ILE A 57 -17.63 13.47 -0.27
C ILE A 57 -18.85 13.22 0.61
N ILE A 58 -19.98 13.85 0.31
CA ILE A 58 -21.25 13.62 1.03
C ILE A 58 -21.65 12.15 0.95
N LEU A 59 -21.54 11.53 -0.23
CA LEU A 59 -21.83 10.10 -0.40
C LEU A 59 -20.94 9.23 0.49
N GLY A 60 -19.63 9.51 0.53
CA GLY A 60 -18.69 8.78 1.37
C GLY A 60 -19.03 8.91 2.86
N VAL A 61 -19.34 10.13 3.32
CA VAL A 61 -19.75 10.39 4.71
C VAL A 61 -21.04 9.64 5.06
N ILE A 62 -22.07 9.74 4.22
CA ILE A 62 -23.35 9.03 4.44
C ILE A 62 -23.12 7.50 4.41
N GLY A 63 -22.25 7.02 3.52
CA GLY A 63 -21.84 5.62 3.47
C GLY A 63 -21.26 5.12 4.79
N CYS A 64 -20.34 5.88 5.40
CA CYS A 64 -19.77 5.58 6.71
C CYS A 64 -20.80 5.69 7.85
N ILE A 65 -21.74 6.64 7.77
CA ILE A 65 -22.82 6.75 8.76
C ILE A 65 -23.75 5.54 8.67
N ILE A 66 -24.03 5.04 7.47
CA ILE A 66 -24.87 3.87 7.29
C ILE A 66 -24.18 2.61 7.82
N THR A 67 -22.88 2.45 7.63
CA THR A 67 -22.14 1.30 8.18
C THR A 67 -22.14 1.29 9.70
N PHE A 68 -22.12 2.45 10.36
CA PHE A 68 -22.23 2.59 11.82
C PHE A 68 -23.49 1.92 12.39
N PHE A 69 -24.63 1.95 11.69
CA PHE A 69 -25.85 1.30 12.19
C PHE A 69 -25.78 -0.23 12.24
N PHE A 70 -24.86 -0.85 11.49
CA PHE A 70 -24.70 -2.30 11.48
C PHE A 70 -23.59 -2.79 12.41
N GLY A 71 -22.51 -2.03 12.56
CA GLY A 71 -21.33 -2.45 13.33
C GLY A 71 -20.83 -1.48 14.39
N GLY A 72 -21.62 -0.47 14.70
CA GLY A 72 -21.32 0.51 15.73
C GLY A 72 -20.02 1.27 15.46
N LEU A 73 -19.32 1.61 16.52
CA LEU A 73 -18.14 2.46 16.45
C LEU A 73 -16.92 1.74 15.83
N LEU A 74 -16.84 0.42 15.93
CA LEU A 74 -15.67 -0.36 15.49
C LEU A 74 -15.58 -0.51 13.96
N ILE A 75 -16.71 -0.54 13.25
CA ILE A 75 -16.72 -0.67 11.79
C ILE A 75 -16.43 0.67 11.08
N LEU A 76 -16.57 1.79 11.79
CA LEU A 76 -16.46 3.13 11.22
C LEU A 76 -15.05 3.42 10.69
N PRO A 77 -13.95 3.21 11.45
CA PRO A 77 -12.59 3.35 10.92
C PRO A 77 -12.34 2.49 9.68
N PHE A 78 -12.80 1.24 9.70
CA PHE A 78 -12.66 0.31 8.59
C PHE A 78 -13.35 0.85 7.33
N SER A 79 -14.63 1.25 7.44
CA SER A 79 -15.39 1.80 6.31
C SER A 79 -14.82 3.13 5.77
N MET A 80 -14.30 3.98 6.64
CA MET A 80 -13.76 5.29 6.28
C MET A 80 -12.57 5.18 5.32
N ILE A 81 -11.69 4.20 5.50
CA ILE A 81 -10.56 3.96 4.57
C ILE A 81 -11.08 3.73 3.15
N PHE A 82 -12.07 2.83 2.98
CA PHE A 82 -12.61 2.51 1.66
C PHE A 82 -13.47 3.62 1.08
N ALA A 83 -14.19 4.37 1.90
CA ALA A 83 -14.94 5.54 1.45
C ALA A 83 -14.01 6.62 0.90
N VAL A 84 -12.95 6.97 1.64
CA VAL A 84 -11.94 7.94 1.19
C VAL A 84 -11.25 7.46 -0.09
N CYS A 85 -10.82 6.19 -0.13
CA CYS A 85 -10.25 5.58 -1.33
C CYS A 85 -11.19 5.69 -2.54
N GLY A 86 -12.47 5.38 -2.36
CA GLY A 86 -13.48 5.48 -3.41
C GLY A 86 -13.60 6.92 -3.93
N VAL A 87 -13.73 7.89 -3.03
CA VAL A 87 -13.83 9.31 -3.41
C VAL A 87 -12.59 9.78 -4.17
N VAL A 88 -11.39 9.51 -3.64
CA VAL A 88 -10.12 9.95 -4.25
C VAL A 88 -9.88 9.27 -5.59
N MET A 89 -10.12 7.96 -5.69
CA MET A 89 -9.99 7.21 -6.93
C MET A 89 -10.94 7.75 -8.00
N GLY A 90 -12.23 7.93 -7.67
CA GLY A 90 -13.20 8.45 -8.62
C GLY A 90 -12.95 9.91 -9.02
N ASP A 91 -12.53 10.79 -8.09
CA ASP A 91 -12.19 12.18 -8.38
C ASP A 91 -11.00 12.30 -9.36
N ALA A 92 -9.97 11.48 -9.15
CA ALA A 92 -8.82 11.39 -10.04
C ALA A 92 -9.20 10.89 -11.44
N LEU A 93 -10.14 9.93 -11.54
CA LEU A 93 -10.67 9.44 -12.81
C LEU A 93 -11.53 10.49 -13.52
N ARG A 94 -12.44 11.17 -12.80
CA ARG A 94 -13.29 12.24 -13.34
C ARG A 94 -12.45 13.37 -13.93
N THR A 95 -11.34 13.70 -13.29
CA THR A 95 -10.43 14.77 -13.72
C THR A 95 -9.33 14.29 -14.67
N ASN A 96 -9.45 13.08 -15.22
CA ASN A 96 -8.53 12.48 -16.21
C ASN A 96 -7.04 12.54 -15.79
N LYS A 97 -6.77 12.35 -14.50
CA LYS A 97 -5.41 12.38 -13.96
C LYS A 97 -4.60 11.16 -14.40
N SER A 98 -3.28 11.31 -14.37
CA SER A 98 -2.36 10.24 -14.73
C SER A 98 -2.45 9.06 -13.75
N LYS A 99 -2.03 7.88 -14.19
CA LYS A 99 -1.91 6.68 -13.33
C LYS A 99 -1.04 6.95 -12.09
N ALA A 100 0.07 7.67 -12.26
CA ALA A 100 0.96 7.99 -11.15
C ALA A 100 0.25 8.87 -10.12
N TYR A 101 -0.50 9.89 -10.57
CA TYR A 101 -1.31 10.71 -9.68
C TYR A 101 -2.38 9.86 -8.97
N LEU A 102 -3.10 9.01 -9.69
CA LEU A 102 -4.11 8.12 -9.12
C LEU A 102 -3.52 7.24 -7.99
N PHE A 103 -2.40 6.58 -8.26
CA PHE A 103 -1.74 5.71 -7.28
C PHE A 103 -1.25 6.50 -6.05
N MET A 104 -0.58 7.63 -6.28
CA MET A 104 -0.06 8.46 -5.19
C MET A 104 -1.19 9.07 -4.36
N ALA A 105 -2.24 9.60 -4.99
CA ALA A 105 -3.36 10.20 -4.29
C ALA A 105 -4.11 9.16 -3.44
N THR A 106 -4.40 7.97 -3.98
CA THR A 106 -5.04 6.90 -3.21
C THR A 106 -4.14 6.43 -2.05
N GLY A 107 -2.85 6.18 -2.29
CA GLY A 107 -1.89 5.79 -1.24
C GLY A 107 -1.77 6.79 -0.11
N ILE A 108 -1.58 8.07 -0.45
CA ILE A 108 -1.52 9.16 0.51
C ILE A 108 -2.85 9.29 1.27
N SER A 109 -3.99 9.11 0.60
CA SER A 109 -5.29 9.19 1.25
C SER A 109 -5.50 8.07 2.28
N VAL A 110 -5.04 6.85 2.00
CA VAL A 110 -5.04 5.75 2.98
C VAL A 110 -4.17 6.11 4.17
N LEU A 111 -2.96 6.62 3.92
CA LEU A 111 -2.03 7.01 4.99
C LEU A 111 -2.58 8.11 5.89
N ILE A 112 -3.13 9.17 5.29
CA ILE A 112 -3.73 10.28 6.04
C ILE A 112 -4.93 9.78 6.82
N THR A 113 -5.78 8.94 6.22
CA THR A 113 -6.95 8.38 6.91
C THR A 113 -6.53 7.53 8.09
N PHE A 114 -5.54 6.65 7.92
CA PHE A 114 -4.98 5.85 9.00
C PHE A 114 -4.36 6.72 10.11
N ALA A 115 -3.59 7.74 9.74
CA ALA A 115 -2.98 8.66 10.71
C ALA A 115 -4.03 9.44 11.51
N ILE A 116 -5.10 9.91 10.86
CA ILE A 116 -6.22 10.57 11.53
C ILE A 116 -6.91 9.59 12.50
N GLN A 117 -7.17 8.35 12.06
CA GLN A 117 -7.78 7.32 12.91
C GLN A 117 -6.92 6.98 14.12
N TYR A 118 -5.60 6.87 13.93
CA TYR A 118 -4.66 6.64 15.02
C TYR A 118 -4.63 7.79 16.01
N LEU A 119 -4.60 9.04 15.54
CA LEU A 119 -4.67 10.22 16.41
C LEU A 119 -6.00 10.28 17.20
N ILE A 120 -7.11 9.95 16.54
CA ILE A 120 -8.42 9.84 17.20
C ILE A 120 -8.41 8.76 18.28
N SER A 121 -7.82 7.58 18.00
CA SER A 121 -7.67 6.49 18.97
C SER A 121 -6.98 6.96 20.24
N ILE A 122 -5.84 7.63 20.10
CA ILE A 122 -5.06 8.10 21.25
C ILE A 122 -5.78 9.23 21.98
N LYS A 123 -6.37 10.19 21.27
CA LYS A 123 -6.90 11.42 21.88
C LYS A 123 -8.32 11.30 22.42
N LEU A 124 -9.17 10.47 21.83
CA LEU A 124 -10.56 10.32 22.24
C LEU A 124 -10.81 9.02 23.00
N PHE A 125 -10.12 7.94 22.65
CA PHE A 125 -10.32 6.62 23.26
C PHE A 125 -9.19 6.25 24.22
N GLU A 126 -8.18 7.10 24.38
CA GLU A 126 -7.00 6.88 25.24
C GLU A 126 -6.31 5.53 24.97
N THR A 127 -6.48 5.01 23.76
CA THR A 127 -6.06 3.67 23.34
C THR A 127 -4.98 3.79 22.28
N ASP A 128 -3.80 3.22 22.55
CA ASP A 128 -2.73 3.08 21.56
C ASP A 128 -2.76 1.66 20.99
N PHE A 129 -3.62 1.45 19.99
CA PHE A 129 -3.80 0.13 19.40
C PHE A 129 -2.53 -0.40 18.72
N ILE A 130 -1.60 0.48 18.30
CA ILE A 130 -0.33 0.05 17.71
C ILE A 130 0.54 -0.56 18.81
N LYS A 131 0.70 0.15 19.93
CA LYS A 131 1.46 -0.33 21.09
C LYS A 131 0.85 -1.59 21.69
N GLU A 132 -0.47 -1.65 21.84
CA GLU A 132 -1.17 -2.84 22.34
C GLU A 132 -0.99 -4.05 21.42
N SER A 133 -1.16 -3.86 20.11
CA SER A 133 -0.93 -4.94 19.13
C SER A 133 0.52 -5.43 19.17
N PHE A 134 1.47 -4.52 19.35
CA PHE A 134 2.89 -4.84 19.46
C PHE A 134 3.21 -5.62 20.74
N GLN A 135 2.59 -5.26 21.87
CA GLN A 135 2.71 -5.97 23.13
C GLN A 135 2.13 -7.39 23.04
N LEU A 136 0.94 -7.54 22.47
CA LEU A 136 0.32 -8.85 22.22
C LEU A 136 1.18 -9.75 21.32
N MET A 137 1.78 -9.16 20.29
CA MET A 137 2.73 -9.87 19.44
C MET A 137 3.95 -10.33 20.25
N ARG A 138 4.52 -9.46 21.10
CA ARG A 138 5.66 -9.80 21.96
C ARG A 138 5.35 -10.96 22.90
N GLU A 139 4.20 -10.93 23.56
CA GLU A 139 3.73 -11.99 24.45
C GLU A 139 3.53 -13.32 23.69
N SER A 140 2.97 -13.25 22.48
CA SER A 140 2.77 -14.44 21.64
C SER A 140 4.10 -15.10 21.22
N TYR A 141 5.13 -14.30 20.92
CA TYR A 141 6.46 -14.82 20.62
C TYR A 141 7.14 -15.41 21.86
N MET A 142 7.03 -14.76 23.03
CA MET A 142 7.57 -15.30 24.28
C MET A 142 6.95 -16.67 24.61
N ALA A 143 5.62 -16.78 24.54
CA ALA A 143 4.93 -18.05 24.73
C ALA A 143 5.38 -19.13 23.73
N SER A 144 5.68 -18.73 22.50
CA SER A 144 6.21 -19.65 21.48
C SER A 144 7.63 -20.14 21.81
N PHE A 145 8.46 -19.29 22.42
CA PHE A 145 9.81 -19.66 22.84
C PHE A 145 9.80 -20.55 24.08
N GLU A 146 8.97 -20.25 25.07
CA GLU A 146 8.78 -21.12 26.24
C GLU A 146 8.29 -22.51 25.80
N PHE A 147 7.37 -22.57 24.84
CA PHE A 147 6.94 -23.83 24.26
C PHE A 147 8.07 -24.57 23.54
N ALA A 148 8.87 -23.87 22.73
CA ALA A 148 10.00 -24.48 22.03
C ALA A 148 11.06 -25.01 23.02
N GLU A 149 11.42 -24.23 24.03
CA GLU A 149 12.34 -24.63 25.10
C GLU A 149 11.82 -25.86 25.86
N SER A 150 10.51 -25.94 26.12
CA SER A 150 9.91 -27.11 26.76
C SER A 150 10.06 -28.40 25.94
N LEU A 151 10.23 -28.29 24.61
CA LEU A 151 10.40 -29.43 23.71
C LEU A 151 11.87 -29.77 23.46
N THR A 152 12.74 -28.77 23.34
CA THR A 152 14.15 -28.95 22.95
C THR A 152 15.11 -28.94 24.13
N GLY A 153 14.72 -28.37 25.27
CA GLY A 153 15.61 -28.04 26.39
C GLY A 153 16.56 -26.88 26.09
N GLU A 154 16.41 -26.22 24.95
CA GLU A 154 17.27 -25.12 24.50
C GLU A 154 16.45 -23.87 24.20
N GLN A 155 16.91 -22.73 24.73
CA GLN A 155 16.38 -21.42 24.40
C GLN A 155 16.64 -21.10 22.92
N PRO A 156 15.61 -20.86 22.09
CA PRO A 156 15.78 -20.56 20.67
C PRO A 156 16.60 -19.29 20.42
N MET A 157 16.56 -18.34 21.35
CA MET A 157 17.22 -17.05 21.26
C MET A 157 17.42 -16.47 22.68
N THR A 158 18.47 -15.67 22.86
CA THR A 158 18.69 -14.96 24.13
C THR A 158 17.70 -13.82 24.33
N GLU A 159 17.43 -13.45 25.58
CA GLU A 159 16.55 -12.31 25.90
C GLU A 159 17.06 -10.98 25.30
N GLU A 160 18.38 -10.79 25.27
CA GLU A 160 19.00 -9.62 24.63
C GLU A 160 18.72 -9.55 23.13
N ALA A 161 18.90 -10.67 22.42
CA ALA A 161 18.62 -10.74 20.98
C ALA A 161 17.11 -10.58 20.70
N PHE A 162 16.25 -11.10 21.57
CA PHE A 162 14.80 -10.88 21.51
C PHE A 162 14.43 -9.42 21.65
N ASN A 163 14.95 -8.75 22.68
CA ASN A 163 14.72 -7.34 22.94
C ASN A 163 15.19 -6.47 21.77
N LEU A 164 16.37 -6.75 21.23
CA LEU A 164 16.91 -6.03 20.07
C LEU A 164 16.05 -6.24 18.82
N MET A 165 15.61 -7.48 18.55
CA MET A 165 14.69 -7.78 17.45
C MET A 165 13.40 -6.97 17.56
N PHE A 166 12.77 -6.94 18.73
CA PHE A 166 11.53 -6.19 18.93
C PHE A 166 11.75 -4.68 18.81
N GLN A 167 12.85 -4.14 19.35
CA GLN A 167 13.20 -2.73 19.14
C GLN A 167 13.31 -2.39 17.65
N HIS A 168 13.90 -3.25 16.83
CA HIS A 168 13.95 -3.04 15.38
C HIS A 168 12.57 -3.10 14.71
N ILE A 169 11.68 -4.02 15.12
CA ILE A 169 10.31 -4.09 14.59
C ILE A 169 9.53 -2.83 14.96
N GLU A 170 9.65 -2.35 16.19
CA GLU A 170 8.99 -1.13 16.65
C GLU A 170 9.47 0.08 15.84
N ILE A 171 10.78 0.21 15.65
CA ILE A 171 11.36 1.28 14.83
C ILE A 171 10.88 1.19 13.36
N ALA A 172 10.55 0.00 12.85
CA ALA A 172 10.08 -0.23 11.48
C ALA A 172 8.59 0.11 11.25
N ILE A 173 7.82 0.43 12.29
CA ILE A 173 6.37 0.65 12.20
C ILE A 173 6.02 1.73 11.15
N PRO A 174 6.65 2.92 11.12
CA PRO A 174 6.30 3.95 10.15
C PRO A 174 6.46 3.51 8.68
N ALA A 175 7.55 2.82 8.36
CA ALA A 175 7.79 2.27 7.03
C ALA A 175 6.80 1.16 6.69
N SER A 176 6.51 0.28 7.65
CA SER A 176 5.56 -0.82 7.48
C SER A 176 4.15 -0.30 7.17
N VAL A 177 3.66 0.70 7.92
CA VAL A 177 2.37 1.36 7.66
C VAL A 177 2.37 2.04 6.28
N THR A 178 3.46 2.74 5.95
CA THR A 178 3.63 3.39 4.64
C THR A 178 3.52 2.39 3.50
N LEU A 179 4.31 1.31 3.56
CA LEU A 179 4.31 0.26 2.54
C LEU A 179 2.97 -0.45 2.46
N ALA A 180 2.33 -0.76 3.59
CA ALA A 180 1.01 -1.39 3.63
C ALA A 180 -0.06 -0.53 2.97
N ALA A 181 -0.08 0.78 3.24
CA ALA A 181 -1.07 1.69 2.65
C ALA A 181 -0.94 1.81 1.12
N PHE A 182 0.30 1.93 0.62
CA PHE A 182 0.56 1.96 -0.82
C PHE A 182 0.30 0.61 -1.47
N PHE A 183 0.61 -0.50 -0.80
CA PHE A 183 0.30 -1.84 -1.28
C PHE A 183 -1.22 -2.08 -1.35
N LEU A 184 -1.97 -1.72 -0.32
CA LEU A 184 -3.43 -1.76 -0.33
C LEU A 184 -3.98 -0.92 -1.49
N SER A 185 -3.48 0.30 -1.66
CA SER A 185 -3.90 1.17 -2.76
C SER A 185 -3.61 0.57 -4.14
N PHE A 186 -2.46 -0.11 -4.29
CA PHE A 186 -2.14 -0.86 -5.51
C PHE A 186 -3.17 -1.97 -5.78
N LEU A 187 -3.52 -2.76 -4.77
CA LEU A 187 -4.53 -3.82 -4.89
C LEU A 187 -5.91 -3.27 -5.25
N LEU A 188 -6.37 -2.23 -4.52
CA LEU A 188 -7.66 -1.60 -4.77
C LEU A 188 -7.74 -1.06 -6.20
N ILE A 189 -6.73 -0.30 -6.65
CA ILE A 189 -6.71 0.26 -8.01
C ILE A 189 -6.69 -0.85 -9.06
N THR A 190 -5.88 -1.89 -8.86
CA THR A 190 -5.73 -3.01 -9.80
C THR A 190 -7.05 -3.75 -10.01
N VAL A 191 -7.82 -3.97 -8.95
CA VAL A 191 -9.13 -4.65 -9.02
C VAL A 191 -10.22 -3.72 -9.55
N ASN A 192 -10.27 -2.47 -9.09
CA ASN A 192 -11.39 -1.58 -9.37
C ASN A 192 -11.36 -0.98 -10.78
N LEU A 193 -10.17 -0.62 -11.31
CA LEU A 193 -10.09 0.06 -12.61
C LEU A 193 -10.65 -0.75 -13.80
N PRO A 194 -10.36 -2.05 -13.95
CA PRO A 194 -10.96 -2.85 -15.01
C PRO A 194 -12.49 -2.87 -14.95
N ILE A 195 -13.05 -2.88 -13.74
CA ILE A 195 -14.51 -2.90 -13.52
C ILE A 195 -15.10 -1.53 -13.84
N LEU A 196 -14.51 -0.45 -13.34
CA LEU A 196 -14.91 0.93 -13.65
C LEU A 196 -14.89 1.19 -15.16
N LYS A 197 -13.87 0.67 -15.86
CA LYS A 197 -13.81 0.71 -17.33
C LYS A 197 -14.99 0.01 -17.99
N ARG A 198 -15.37 -1.19 -17.52
CA ARG A 198 -16.55 -1.92 -18.01
C ARG A 198 -17.86 -1.19 -17.72
N LEU A 199 -17.91 -0.41 -16.64
CA LEU A 199 -19.05 0.43 -16.26
C LEU A 199 -19.08 1.79 -16.98
N GLY A 200 -18.25 1.98 -18.02
CA GLY A 200 -18.24 3.17 -18.89
C GLY A 200 -17.40 4.34 -18.38
N ILE A 201 -16.54 4.14 -17.37
CA ILE A 201 -15.62 5.18 -16.88
C ILE A 201 -14.33 5.18 -17.71
N THR A 202 -13.86 6.36 -18.09
CA THR A 202 -12.55 6.53 -18.72
C THR A 202 -11.43 6.29 -17.71
N VAL A 203 -10.60 5.27 -17.94
CA VAL A 203 -9.48 4.92 -17.05
C VAL A 203 -8.14 5.06 -17.76
N PRO A 204 -7.07 5.51 -17.05
CA PRO A 204 -5.74 5.56 -17.62
C PRO A 204 -5.22 4.14 -17.92
N LYS A 205 -4.53 3.97 -19.05
CA LYS A 205 -3.90 2.68 -19.41
C LYS A 205 -2.67 2.44 -18.52
N PHE A 206 -2.58 1.26 -17.92
CA PHE A 206 -1.41 0.85 -17.16
C PHE A 206 -0.31 0.44 -18.15
N GLN A 207 0.85 1.09 -18.06
CA GLN A 207 2.07 0.59 -18.70
C GLN A 207 2.40 -0.79 -18.13
N ALA A 208 3.04 -1.63 -18.96
CA ALA A 208 3.49 -2.94 -18.53
C ALA A 208 4.50 -2.80 -17.39
N PHE A 209 4.54 -3.76 -16.48
CA PHE A 209 5.44 -3.72 -15.32
C PHE A 209 6.92 -3.56 -15.72
N LYS A 210 7.32 -4.14 -16.85
CA LYS A 210 8.66 -3.98 -17.42
C LYS A 210 9.03 -2.54 -17.77
N ASP A 211 8.06 -1.66 -17.97
CA ASP A 211 8.29 -0.25 -18.34
C ASP A 211 8.27 0.67 -17.10
N LEU A 212 8.05 0.10 -15.91
CA LEU A 212 8.09 0.84 -14.65
C LEU A 212 9.47 1.49 -14.48
N ARG A 213 9.45 2.80 -14.30
CA ARG A 213 10.63 3.60 -13.92
C ARG A 213 10.27 4.54 -12.80
N LEU A 214 10.96 4.38 -11.68
CA LEU A 214 10.90 5.33 -10.58
C LEU A 214 11.56 6.66 -10.97
N PRO A 215 11.18 7.78 -10.32
CA PRO A 215 11.83 9.06 -10.55
C PRO A 215 13.26 9.05 -10.02
N ARG A 216 14.18 9.71 -10.72
CA ARG A 216 15.61 9.83 -10.32
C ARG A 216 15.80 10.42 -8.92
N THR A 217 14.82 11.14 -8.39
CA THR A 217 14.80 11.64 -7.01
C THR A 217 14.97 10.51 -5.99
N ILE A 218 14.46 9.29 -6.25
CA ILE A 218 14.64 8.13 -5.36
C ILE A 218 16.12 7.77 -5.19
N LEU A 219 16.91 7.87 -6.26
CA LEU A 219 18.35 7.63 -6.19
C LEU A 219 19.05 8.66 -5.29
N TRP A 220 18.70 9.94 -5.42
CA TRP A 220 19.27 11.00 -4.59
C TRP A 220 18.92 10.83 -3.11
N ILE A 221 17.66 10.49 -2.80
CA ILE A 221 17.24 10.20 -1.43
C ILE A 221 18.02 9.00 -0.89
N TYR A 222 18.20 7.94 -1.69
CA TYR A 222 19.04 6.80 -1.31
C TYR A 222 20.48 7.18 -1.00
N LEU A 223 21.11 8.00 -1.84
CA LEU A 223 22.48 8.47 -1.61
C LEU A 223 22.58 9.28 -0.32
N ILE A 224 21.63 10.17 -0.05
CA ILE A 224 21.60 10.97 1.20
C ILE A 224 21.51 10.05 2.43
N VAL A 225 20.56 9.10 2.42
CA VAL A 225 20.37 8.16 3.54
C VAL A 225 21.62 7.31 3.75
N LEU A 226 22.22 6.81 2.66
CA LEU A 226 23.46 6.04 2.70
C LEU A 226 24.63 6.85 3.27
N THR A 227 24.78 8.11 2.85
CA THR A 227 25.81 9.03 3.38
C THR A 227 25.63 9.24 4.89
N ILE A 228 24.40 9.49 5.35
CA ILE A 228 24.15 9.66 6.79
C ILE A 228 24.53 8.38 7.55
N GLN A 229 24.11 7.20 7.05
CA GLN A 229 24.42 5.93 7.72
C GLN A 229 25.91 5.63 7.78
N LEU A 230 26.67 5.93 6.72
CA LEU A 230 28.10 5.59 6.65
C LEU A 230 28.97 6.53 7.49
N PHE A 231 28.69 7.84 7.42
CA PHE A 231 29.56 8.88 8.00
C PHE A 231 29.08 9.39 9.37
N VAL A 232 27.75 9.51 9.58
CA VAL A 232 27.20 9.98 10.86
C VAL A 232 27.01 8.82 11.83
N ARG A 233 26.61 7.65 11.32
CA ARG A 233 26.33 6.43 12.10
C ARG A 233 25.39 6.70 13.29
N PRO A 234 24.12 7.06 13.03
CA PRO A 234 23.17 7.38 14.08
C PRO A 234 23.02 6.23 15.08
N GLU A 235 23.03 6.56 16.38
CA GLU A 235 22.88 5.58 17.45
C GLU A 235 21.42 5.14 17.59
N LEU A 236 21.22 3.90 18.05
CA LEU A 236 19.91 3.35 18.38
C LEU A 236 19.21 4.25 19.42
N GLY A 237 17.90 4.46 19.24
CA GLY A 237 17.08 5.34 20.09
C GLY A 237 17.08 6.82 19.67
N THR A 238 17.96 7.25 18.76
CA THR A 238 17.92 8.62 18.22
C THR A 238 16.82 8.78 17.17
N SER A 239 16.19 9.96 17.08
CA SER A 239 15.21 10.25 16.02
C SER A 239 15.82 10.12 14.61
N LEU A 240 17.11 10.45 14.47
CA LEU A 240 17.82 10.31 13.19
C LEU A 240 17.96 8.84 12.77
N TYR A 241 18.20 7.93 13.72
CA TYR A 241 18.20 6.50 13.45
C TYR A 241 16.82 6.04 12.94
N VAL A 242 15.74 6.42 13.64
CA VAL A 242 14.36 6.07 13.25
C VAL A 242 14.06 6.56 11.84
N ILE A 243 14.36 7.83 11.54
CA ILE A 243 14.13 8.42 10.21
C ILE A 243 14.91 7.65 9.15
N THR A 244 16.23 7.53 9.31
CA THR A 244 17.09 6.92 8.28
C THR A 244 16.77 5.44 8.07
N PHE A 245 16.45 4.70 9.13
CA PHE A 245 16.04 3.30 9.05
C PHE A 245 14.74 3.11 8.25
N ASN A 246 13.70 3.91 8.55
CA ASN A 246 12.44 3.83 7.84
C ASN A 246 12.57 4.23 6.35
N PHE A 247 13.35 5.28 6.06
CA PHE A 247 13.66 5.63 4.68
C PHE A 247 14.41 4.49 3.96
N SER A 248 15.41 3.87 4.61
CA SER A 248 16.12 2.72 4.05
C SER A 248 15.17 1.57 3.71
N LEU A 249 14.22 1.23 4.59
CA LEU A 249 13.24 0.17 4.32
C LEU A 249 12.37 0.48 3.11
N VAL A 250 11.85 1.70 2.99
CA VAL A 250 11.03 2.11 1.83
C VAL A 250 11.86 2.12 0.55
N LEU A 251 13.06 2.68 0.59
CA LEU A 251 13.99 2.72 -0.55
C LEU A 251 14.39 1.33 -1.01
N TRP A 252 14.65 0.43 -0.06
CA TRP A 252 14.97 -0.96 -0.33
C TRP A 252 13.86 -1.66 -1.15
N VAL A 253 12.60 -1.51 -0.75
CA VAL A 253 11.45 -2.05 -1.51
C VAL A 253 11.37 -1.41 -2.89
N LEU A 254 11.44 -0.08 -2.98
CA LEU A 254 11.31 0.66 -4.23
C LEU A 254 12.41 0.29 -5.24
N LEU A 255 13.67 0.27 -4.81
CA LEU A 255 14.81 -0.06 -5.66
C LEU A 255 14.81 -1.54 -6.05
N THR A 256 14.34 -2.43 -5.18
CA THR A 256 14.13 -3.84 -5.54
C THR A 256 13.05 -3.97 -6.62
N ILE A 257 11.91 -3.30 -6.48
CA ILE A 257 10.85 -3.28 -7.51
C ILE A 257 11.39 -2.74 -8.84
N GLN A 258 12.20 -1.66 -8.81
CA GLN A 258 12.87 -1.12 -9.99
C GLN A 258 13.80 -2.17 -10.64
N GLY A 259 14.57 -2.90 -9.84
CA GLY A 259 15.44 -3.97 -10.29
C GLY A 259 14.68 -5.14 -10.94
N ILE A 260 13.55 -5.56 -10.35
CA ILE A 260 12.69 -6.60 -10.95
C ILE A 260 12.10 -6.09 -12.27
N SER A 261 11.63 -4.84 -12.33
CA SER A 261 11.15 -4.23 -13.58
C SER A 261 12.23 -4.24 -14.66
N PHE A 262 13.46 -3.89 -14.30
CA PHE A 262 14.61 -3.93 -15.20
C PHE A 262 14.92 -5.35 -15.70
N LEU A 263 14.90 -6.35 -14.82
CA LEU A 263 15.07 -7.75 -15.22
C LEU A 263 14.00 -8.19 -16.24
N HIS A 264 12.74 -7.83 -16.00
CA HIS A 264 11.65 -8.13 -16.94
C HIS A 264 11.84 -7.43 -18.29
N PHE A 265 12.33 -6.18 -18.27
CA PHE A 265 12.66 -5.43 -19.48
C PHE A 265 13.75 -6.12 -20.29
N VAL A 266 14.86 -6.52 -19.64
CA VAL A 266 15.98 -7.20 -20.29
C VAL A 266 15.52 -8.53 -20.89
N LEU A 267 14.80 -9.35 -20.11
CA LEU A 267 14.27 -10.62 -20.59
C LEU A 267 13.36 -10.45 -21.82
N ASP A 268 12.53 -9.40 -21.86
CA ASP A 268 11.72 -9.09 -23.04
C ASP A 268 12.54 -8.62 -24.23
N ALA A 269 13.57 -7.80 -23.99
CA ALA A 269 14.42 -7.30 -25.04
C ALA A 269 15.14 -8.46 -25.76
N TYR A 270 15.57 -9.48 -25.01
CA TYR A 270 16.16 -10.72 -25.53
C TYR A 270 15.13 -11.78 -25.96
N ARG A 271 13.83 -11.46 -25.98
CA ARG A 271 12.74 -12.39 -26.35
C ARG A 271 12.71 -13.69 -25.54
N ALA A 272 13.13 -13.63 -24.27
CA ALA A 272 13.12 -14.78 -23.38
C ALA A 272 11.70 -15.30 -23.09
N PRO A 273 11.53 -16.61 -22.82
CA PRO A 273 10.22 -17.19 -22.54
C PRO A 273 9.62 -16.65 -21.23
N LYS A 274 8.28 -16.64 -21.14
CA LYS A 274 7.56 -16.10 -19.97
C LYS A 274 7.93 -16.77 -18.65
N PHE A 275 8.29 -18.06 -18.66
CA PHE A 275 8.67 -18.78 -17.45
C PHE A 275 9.94 -18.19 -16.80
N LEU A 276 10.91 -17.72 -17.60
CA LEU A 276 12.13 -17.07 -17.11
C LEU A 276 11.82 -15.80 -16.33
N LYS A 277 10.77 -15.06 -16.70
CA LYS A 277 10.32 -13.87 -15.95
C LYS A 277 9.73 -14.25 -14.60
N GLY A 278 8.94 -15.31 -14.56
CA GLY A 278 8.42 -15.87 -13.31
C GLY A 278 9.58 -16.28 -12.39
N LEU A 279 10.54 -17.03 -12.94
CA LEU A 279 11.74 -17.48 -12.23
C LEU A 279 12.58 -16.30 -11.70
N ALA A 280 12.83 -15.29 -12.54
CA ALA A 280 13.54 -14.07 -12.14
C ALA A 280 12.82 -13.31 -11.02
N THR A 281 11.49 -13.32 -11.00
CA THR A 281 10.70 -12.69 -9.92
C THR A 281 10.79 -13.49 -8.63
N ILE A 282 10.73 -14.82 -8.70
CA ILE A 282 10.86 -15.70 -7.53
C ILE A 282 12.26 -15.57 -6.92
N PHE A 283 13.31 -15.62 -7.74
CA PHE A 283 14.69 -15.46 -7.27
C PHE A 283 15.06 -14.03 -6.86
N ALA A 284 14.26 -13.03 -7.23
CA ALA A 284 14.51 -11.67 -6.78
C ALA A 284 14.41 -11.51 -5.26
N ILE A 285 13.66 -12.38 -4.57
CA ILE A 285 13.52 -12.36 -3.12
C ILE A 285 14.81 -12.84 -2.44
N PRO A 286 15.34 -14.06 -2.69
CA PRO A 286 16.59 -14.50 -2.08
C PRO A 286 17.80 -13.71 -2.58
N LEU A 287 17.75 -13.16 -3.80
CA LEU A 287 18.83 -12.36 -4.40
C LEU A 287 18.58 -10.86 -4.33
N TYR A 288 17.77 -10.39 -3.38
CA TYR A 288 17.31 -9.00 -3.32
C TYR A 288 18.48 -8.00 -3.33
N ASN A 289 19.62 -8.32 -2.70
CA ASN A 289 20.80 -7.46 -2.68
C ASN A 289 21.29 -7.14 -4.09
N PHE A 290 21.38 -8.18 -4.94
CA PHE A 290 21.79 -8.01 -6.34
C PHE A 290 20.71 -7.30 -7.16
N VAL A 291 19.44 -7.63 -6.94
CA VAL A 291 18.33 -7.00 -7.66
C VAL A 291 18.22 -5.52 -7.32
N MET A 292 18.40 -5.15 -6.06
CA MET A 292 18.43 -3.75 -5.63
C MET A 292 19.58 -2.98 -6.31
N LEU A 293 20.78 -3.57 -6.38
CA LEU A 293 21.90 -2.98 -7.10
C LEU A 293 21.57 -2.75 -8.58
N LEU A 294 20.92 -3.70 -9.25
CA LEU A 294 20.43 -3.51 -10.62
C LEU A 294 19.43 -2.35 -10.72
N GLY A 295 18.54 -2.20 -9.75
CA GLY A 295 17.59 -1.09 -9.69
C GLY A 295 18.27 0.27 -9.54
N ILE A 296 19.30 0.36 -8.69
CA ILE A 296 20.13 1.56 -8.51
C ILE A 296 20.84 1.90 -9.83
N LEU A 297 21.47 0.91 -10.46
CA LEU A 297 22.22 1.08 -11.70
C LEU A 297 21.31 1.50 -12.87
N ASP A 298 20.13 0.87 -12.99
CA ASP A 298 19.12 1.22 -14.00
C ASP A 298 18.67 2.69 -13.86
N LEU A 299 18.43 3.13 -12.62
CA LEU A 299 17.97 4.48 -12.33
C LEU A 299 19.07 5.55 -12.51
N GLY A 300 20.31 5.22 -12.16
CA GLY A 300 21.46 6.13 -12.22
C GLY A 300 22.06 6.29 -13.62
N PHE A 301 22.20 5.19 -14.36
CA PHE A 301 22.93 5.17 -15.63
C PHE A 301 22.06 4.95 -16.86
N ASP A 302 20.73 4.82 -16.69
CA ASP A 302 19.77 4.59 -17.78
C ASP A 302 20.13 3.37 -18.66
N ILE A 303 20.44 2.24 -18.01
CA ILE A 303 21.00 1.05 -18.66
C ILE A 303 20.09 0.49 -19.77
N ARG A 304 18.77 0.64 -19.65
CA ARG A 304 17.82 0.14 -20.67
C ARG A 304 18.10 0.69 -22.07
N SER A 305 18.52 1.95 -22.16
CA SER A 305 18.82 2.62 -23.43
C SER A 305 19.98 1.92 -24.15
N PHE A 306 21.01 1.50 -23.41
CA PHE A 306 22.14 0.73 -23.92
C PHE A 306 21.72 -0.67 -24.39
N VAL A 307 20.85 -1.35 -23.64
CA VAL A 307 20.35 -2.69 -24.01
C VAL A 307 19.57 -2.63 -25.34
N THR A 308 18.67 -1.65 -25.49
CA THR A 308 17.93 -1.47 -26.76
C THR A 308 18.83 -1.07 -27.93
N GLY A 309 19.90 -0.32 -27.68
CA GLY A 309 20.87 0.06 -28.70
C GLY A 309 21.69 -1.12 -29.24
N LYS A 310 21.97 -2.13 -28.41
CA LYS A 310 22.69 -3.34 -28.83
C LYS A 310 21.82 -4.34 -29.60
N ILE A 311 20.52 -4.39 -29.33
CA ILE A 311 19.58 -5.36 -29.94
C ILE A 311 19.05 -4.86 -31.30
N ARG A 312 19.13 -3.56 -31.57
CA ARG A 312 18.77 -2.96 -32.86
C ARG A 312 19.92 -2.93 -33.90
N LYS A 313 21.12 -3.39 -33.52
CA LYS A 313 22.22 -3.67 -34.44
C LYS A 313 22.19 -5.15 -34.81
#